data_AF-A0A2U3LCC5-F1
#
_entry.id   AF-A0A2U3LCC5-F1
#
_cell.length_a   1.000
_cell.length_b   1.000
_cell.length_c   1.000
_cell.angle_alpha   90.00
_cell.angle_beta   90.00
_cell.angle_gamma   90.00
#
_symmetry.space_group_name_H-M   'P 1'
#
loop_
_entity.id
_entity.type
_entity.pdbx_description
1 polymer ?
#
loop_
_entity_poly.entity_id
_entity_poly.type
_entity_poly.pdbx_seq_one_letter_code
_entity_poly.pdbx_strand_id
1 'polypeptide(L)'
;MLMRKLLLLIGICGALQAQELRLLEKPVDKPTAYRNLWRASVTSLAVANALDVHSSWGKHELNSTLAGPNGNFGKQGALLKLGFQGGLLGIEYLITRGHPSGKVYRAFSIINFGAAGAIGAVAAHNYTVPR
;
A
#
# COMPACT_ATOMS: atom_id res chain seq x y z
N MET A 1 -4.78 17.60 16.87
CA MET A 1 -3.91 17.82 15.67
C MET A 1 -3.82 16.61 14.72
N LEU A 2 -3.95 15.36 15.21
CA LEU A 2 -3.84 14.14 14.38
C LEU A 2 -4.96 13.99 13.33
N MET A 3 -6.21 14.29 13.69
CA MET A 3 -7.36 14.25 12.76
C MET A 3 -7.22 15.20 11.56
N ARG A 4 -6.58 16.36 11.74
CA ARG A 4 -6.35 17.32 10.65
C ARG A 4 -5.30 16.82 9.66
N LYS A 5 -4.30 16.06 10.11
CA LYS A 5 -3.32 15.39 9.25
C LYS A 5 -3.93 14.19 8.52
N LEU A 6 -4.85 13.46 9.17
CA LEU A 6 -5.60 12.35 8.55
C LEU A 6 -6.57 12.84 7.47
N LEU A 7 -7.28 13.95 7.72
CA LEU A 7 -8.13 14.63 6.72
C LEU A 7 -7.33 15.16 5.52
N LEU A 8 -6.10 15.65 5.74
CA LEU A 8 -5.20 16.04 4.66
C LEU A 8 -4.72 14.84 3.83
N LEU A 9 -4.47 13.68 4.45
CA LEU A 9 -4.12 12.44 3.75
C LEU A 9 -5.28 11.89 2.90
N ILE A 10 -6.51 11.95 3.41
CA ILE A 10 -7.72 11.58 2.63
C ILE A 10 -7.95 12.60 1.50
N GLY A 11 -7.72 13.89 1.76
CA GLY A 11 -7.81 14.96 0.75
C GLY A 11 -6.81 14.81 -0.40
N ILE A 12 -5.59 14.33 -0.13
CA ILE A 12 -4.59 14.01 -1.17
C ILE A 12 -5.05 12.82 -2.03
N CYS A 13 -5.76 11.85 -1.44
CA CYS A 13 -6.32 10.72 -2.18
C CYS A 13 -7.49 11.15 -3.10
N GLY A 14 -8.37 12.04 -2.62
CA GLY A 14 -9.45 12.62 -3.43
C GLY A 14 -8.94 13.54 -4.55
N ALA A 15 -7.86 14.28 -4.31
CA ALA A 15 -7.20 15.07 -5.35
C ALA A 15 -6.54 14.20 -6.43
N LEU A 16 -6.03 13.01 -6.07
CA LEU A 16 -5.52 12.02 -7.02
C LEU A 16 -6.64 11.49 -7.94
N GLN A 17 -7.84 11.20 -7.38
CA GLN A 17 -9.01 10.79 -8.15
C GLN A 17 -9.50 11.88 -9.12
N ALA A 18 -9.49 13.15 -8.70
CA ALA A 18 -9.87 14.27 -9.58
C ALA A 18 -8.86 14.48 -10.73
N GLN A 19 -7.58 14.16 -10.50
CA GLN A 19 -6.54 14.23 -11.51
C GLN A 19 -6.62 13.08 -12.53
N GLU A 20 -7.07 11.88 -12.13
CA GLU A 20 -7.44 10.81 -13.06
C GLU A 20 -8.58 11.23 -14.01
N LEU A 21 -9.60 11.92 -13.50
CA LEU A 21 -10.74 12.37 -14.31
C LEU A 21 -10.34 13.39 -15.39
N ARG A 22 -9.37 14.27 -15.08
CA ARG A 22 -8.81 15.23 -16.06
C ARG A 22 -7.81 14.61 -17.03
N LEU A 23 -7.16 13.49 -16.65
CA LEU A 23 -6.28 12.75 -17.54
C LEU A 23 -7.05 11.90 -18.58
N LEU A 24 -8.33 11.61 -18.32
CA LEU A 24 -9.24 10.97 -19.28
C LEU A 24 -9.63 11.87 -20.47
N GLU A 25 -9.43 13.18 -20.37
CA GLU A 25 -9.71 14.16 -21.46
C GLU A 25 -8.58 14.26 -22.48
N LYS A 26 -7.35 13.85 -22.14
CA LYS A 26 -6.22 13.84 -23.08
C LYS A 26 -6.14 12.48 -23.79
N PRO A 27 -5.79 12.43 -25.10
CA PRO A 27 -5.46 11.17 -25.74
C PRO A 27 -4.21 10.62 -25.06
N VAL A 28 -4.43 9.66 -24.17
CA VAL A 28 -3.40 8.99 -23.41
C VAL A 28 -2.69 8.01 -24.34
N ASP A 29 -1.37 8.14 -24.44
CA ASP A 29 -0.52 7.03 -24.85
C ASP A 29 -0.72 5.90 -23.83
N LYS A 30 -1.60 4.95 -24.17
CA LYS A 30 -2.07 3.88 -23.28
C LYS A 30 -0.93 3.18 -22.51
N PRO A 31 0.25 2.90 -23.10
CA PRO A 31 1.35 2.27 -22.37
C PRO A 31 1.93 3.12 -21.22
N THR A 32 1.99 4.44 -21.37
CA THR A 32 2.66 5.33 -20.39
C THR A 32 1.75 5.67 -19.21
N ALA A 33 0.45 5.89 -19.44
CA ALA A 33 -0.49 6.15 -18.35
C ALA A 33 -0.68 4.93 -17.44
N TYR A 34 -0.85 3.73 -17.98
CA TYR A 34 -0.99 2.54 -17.13
C TYR A 34 0.29 2.25 -16.33
N ARG A 35 1.46 2.55 -16.88
CA ARG A 35 2.72 2.45 -16.12
C ARG A 35 2.79 3.46 -14.97
N ASN A 36 2.30 4.68 -15.16
CA ASN A 36 2.24 5.68 -14.09
C ASN A 36 1.20 5.30 -13.02
N LEU A 37 0.05 4.77 -13.43
CA LEU A 37 -0.97 4.23 -12.53
C LEU A 37 -0.40 3.09 -11.68
N TRP A 38 0.35 2.19 -12.32
CA TRP A 38 1.04 1.10 -11.63
C TRP A 38 2.03 1.63 -10.59
N ARG A 39 2.86 2.62 -10.93
CA ARG A 39 3.76 3.27 -9.97
C ARG A 39 3.01 3.90 -8.78
N ALA A 40 1.92 4.61 -9.05
CA ALA A 40 1.09 5.20 -7.99
C ALA A 40 0.49 4.13 -7.07
N SER A 41 0.09 2.98 -7.63
CA SER A 41 -0.43 1.85 -6.86
C SER A 41 0.64 1.23 -5.94
N VAL A 42 1.87 1.06 -6.43
CA VAL A 42 3.01 0.57 -5.64
C VAL A 42 3.32 1.54 -4.51
N THR A 43 3.35 2.85 -4.79
CA THR A 43 3.56 3.86 -3.75
C THR A 43 2.47 3.81 -2.68
N SER A 44 1.21 3.70 -3.10
CA SER A 44 0.07 3.62 -2.17
C SER A 44 0.15 2.37 -1.28
N LEU A 45 0.48 1.22 -1.86
CA LEU A 45 0.68 -0.02 -1.13
C LEU A 45 1.84 0.06 -0.14
N ALA A 46 2.96 0.68 -0.53
CA ALA A 46 4.09 0.89 0.35
C ALA A 46 3.73 1.77 1.56
N VAL A 47 2.98 2.86 1.34
CA VAL A 47 2.48 3.71 2.43
C VAL A 47 1.54 2.94 3.34
N ALA A 48 0.60 2.17 2.80
CA ALA A 48 -0.31 1.35 3.60
C ALA A 48 0.44 0.35 4.50
N ASN A 49 1.44 -0.35 3.96
CA ASN A 49 2.28 -1.27 4.73
C ASN A 49 3.10 -0.57 5.82
N ALA A 50 3.63 0.62 5.53
CA ALA A 50 4.34 1.41 6.54
C ALA A 50 3.41 1.82 7.69
N LEU A 51 2.18 2.23 7.37
CA LEU A 51 1.15 2.54 8.36
C LEU A 51 0.72 1.30 9.15
N ASP A 52 0.59 0.14 8.51
CA ASP A 52 0.24 -1.12 9.19
C ASP A 52 1.31 -1.51 10.22
N VAL A 53 2.59 -1.50 9.82
CA VAL A 53 3.72 -1.77 10.73
C VAL A 53 3.75 -0.76 11.87
N HIS A 54 3.63 0.53 11.58
CA HIS A 54 3.68 1.57 12.60
C HIS A 54 2.49 1.48 13.57
N SER A 55 1.28 1.26 13.05
CA SER A 55 0.07 1.12 13.86
C SER A 55 0.08 -0.14 14.74
N SER A 56 0.77 -1.19 14.31
CA SER A 56 0.92 -2.46 15.05
C SER A 56 2.05 -2.42 16.08
N TRP A 57 3.00 -1.48 15.96
CA TRP A 57 4.23 -1.51 16.73
C TRP A 57 4.01 -1.47 18.25
N GLY A 58 4.58 -2.45 18.94
CA GLY A 58 4.54 -2.59 20.39
C GLY A 58 3.24 -3.15 20.95
N LYS A 59 2.25 -3.50 20.10
CA LYS A 59 0.99 -4.11 20.55
C LYS A 59 1.14 -5.59 20.78
N HIS A 60 0.30 -6.14 21.65
CA HIS A 60 0.22 -7.59 21.84
C HIS A 60 -0.12 -8.28 20.51
N GLU A 61 0.71 -9.23 20.11
CA GLU A 61 0.59 -9.94 18.84
C GLU A 61 0.17 -11.39 19.11
N LEU A 62 -1.01 -11.75 18.62
CA LEU A 62 -1.58 -13.09 18.84
C LEU A 62 -0.94 -14.13 17.93
N ASN A 63 -0.35 -13.72 16.81
CA ASN A 63 0.37 -14.62 15.93
C ASN A 63 1.80 -14.84 16.45
N SER A 64 2.07 -16.00 17.02
CA SER A 64 3.39 -16.37 17.56
C SER A 64 4.53 -16.32 16.53
N THR A 65 4.23 -16.40 15.23
CA THR A 65 5.24 -16.27 14.17
C THR A 65 5.67 -14.80 13.98
N LEU A 66 4.75 -13.86 14.22
CA LEU A 66 4.99 -12.41 14.12
C LEU A 66 5.41 -11.78 15.45
N ALA A 67 5.01 -12.39 16.58
CA ALA A 67 5.33 -11.93 17.91
C ALA A 67 6.84 -12.02 18.19
N GLY A 68 7.40 -10.96 18.78
CA GLY A 68 8.75 -10.99 19.31
C GLY A 68 8.83 -11.71 20.67
N PRO A 69 10.02 -11.73 21.31
CA PRO A 69 10.24 -12.43 22.59
C PRO A 69 9.29 -12.03 23.72
N ASN A 70 8.76 -10.81 23.69
CA ASN A 70 7.86 -10.28 24.72
C ASN A 70 6.37 -10.53 24.39
N GLY A 71 6.05 -11.20 23.28
CA GLY A 71 4.67 -11.41 22.83
C GLY A 71 4.05 -10.21 22.08
N ASN A 72 4.85 -9.19 21.76
CA ASN A 72 4.39 -7.99 21.05
C ASN A 72 4.90 -7.95 19.61
N PHE A 73 4.16 -7.26 18.74
CA PHE A 73 4.60 -6.96 17.39
C PHE A 73 5.79 -5.99 17.43
N GLY A 74 6.85 -6.32 16.69
CA GLY A 74 8.07 -5.52 16.65
C GLY A 74 8.90 -5.83 15.42
N LYS A 75 10.24 -5.77 15.56
CA LYS A 75 11.17 -5.97 14.44
C LYS A 75 10.94 -7.28 13.67
N GLN A 76 10.69 -8.38 14.37
CA GLN A 76 10.45 -9.69 13.75
C GLN A 76 9.19 -9.69 12.89
N GLY A 77 8.04 -9.33 13.47
CA GLY A 77 6.78 -9.24 12.73
C GLY A 77 6.85 -8.25 11.56
N ALA A 78 7.51 -7.10 11.76
CA ALA A 78 7.73 -6.13 10.69
C ALA A 78 8.59 -6.71 9.56
N LEU A 79 9.69 -7.39 9.89
CA LEU A 79 10.55 -8.04 8.90
C LEU A 79 9.78 -9.10 8.10
N LEU A 80 8.96 -9.92 8.75
CA LEU A 80 8.21 -10.97 8.06
C LEU A 80 7.11 -10.38 7.15
N LYS A 81 6.32 -9.42 7.65
CA LYS A 81 5.29 -8.74 6.85
C LYS A 81 5.90 -8.01 5.65
N LEU A 82 6.91 -7.18 5.89
CA LEU A 82 7.56 -6.39 4.83
C LEU A 82 8.36 -7.28 3.87
N GLY A 83 8.97 -8.36 4.36
CA GLY A 83 9.66 -9.34 3.53
C GLY A 83 8.72 -10.03 2.55
N PHE A 84 7.55 -10.47 3.04
CA PHE A 84 6.52 -11.08 2.19
C PHE A 84 5.99 -10.08 1.15
N GLN A 85 5.61 -8.88 1.58
CA GLN A 85 5.10 -7.84 0.67
C GLN A 85 6.16 -7.40 -0.35
N GLY A 86 7.41 -7.24 0.09
CA GLY A 86 8.54 -6.89 -0.77
C GLY A 86 8.84 -7.97 -1.80
N GLY A 87 8.74 -9.25 -1.42
CA GLY A 87 8.87 -10.38 -2.34
C GLY A 87 7.81 -10.34 -3.44
N LEU A 88 6.54 -10.10 -3.09
CA LEU A 88 5.46 -9.96 -4.05
C LEU A 88 5.67 -8.78 -5.02
N LEU A 89 6.06 -7.61 -4.49
CA LEU A 89 6.40 -6.45 -5.32
C LEU A 89 7.62 -6.70 -6.21
N GLY A 90 8.59 -7.49 -5.74
CA GLY A 90 9.74 -7.93 -6.53
C GLY A 90 9.33 -8.79 -7.72
N ILE A 91 8.46 -9.77 -7.51
CA ILE A 91 7.90 -10.62 -8.59
C ILE A 91 7.12 -9.76 -9.59
N GLU A 92 6.26 -8.87 -9.11
CA GLU A 92 5.51 -7.92 -9.92
C GLU A 92 6.43 -7.04 -10.79
N TYR A 93 7.52 -6.53 -10.20
CA TYR A 93 8.53 -5.76 -10.91
C TYR A 93 9.22 -6.58 -12.01
N LEU A 94 9.57 -7.84 -11.73
CA LEU A 94 10.19 -8.72 -12.74
C LEU A 94 9.24 -9.02 -13.90
N ILE A 95 7.97 -9.29 -13.62
CA ILE A 95 6.94 -9.52 -14.66
C ILE A 95 6.76 -8.27 -15.52
N THR A 96 6.59 -7.11 -14.89
CA THR A 96 6.38 -5.84 -15.61
C THR A 96 7.63 -5.37 -16.38
N ARG A 97 8.83 -5.80 -15.97
CA ARG A 97 10.08 -5.57 -16.70
C ARG A 97 10.25 -6.52 -17.88
N GLY A 98 9.92 -7.80 -17.72
CA GLY A 98 10.06 -8.82 -18.77
C GLY A 98 8.97 -8.74 -19.85
N HIS A 99 7.74 -8.38 -19.46
CA HIS A 99 6.58 -8.29 -20.35
C HIS A 99 5.81 -6.97 -20.15
N PRO A 100 6.41 -5.82 -20.49
CA PRO A 100 5.76 -4.53 -20.30
C PRO A 100 4.52 -4.42 -21.20
N SER A 101 3.34 -4.36 -20.60
CA SER A 101 2.09 -4.13 -21.34
C SER A 101 1.10 -3.34 -20.50
N GLY A 102 0.28 -2.51 -21.18
CA GLY A 102 -0.77 -1.74 -20.50
C GLY A 102 -1.76 -2.60 -19.72
N LYS A 103 -2.07 -3.80 -20.20
CA LYS A 103 -2.96 -4.75 -19.51
C LYS A 103 -2.35 -5.24 -18.19
N VAL A 104 -1.07 -5.62 -18.22
CA VAL A 104 -0.34 -6.09 -17.02
C VAL A 104 -0.23 -4.96 -15.98
N TYR A 105 0.17 -3.75 -16.41
CA TYR A 105 0.24 -2.60 -15.51
C TYR A 105 -1.13 -2.28 -14.88
N ARG A 106 -2.20 -2.28 -15.67
CA ARG A 106 -3.56 -2.04 -15.17
C ARG A 106 -4.00 -3.11 -14.17
N ALA A 107 -3.74 -4.39 -14.47
CA ALA A 107 -4.10 -5.50 -13.58
C ALA A 107 -3.41 -5.38 -12.21
N PHE A 108 -2.09 -5.18 -12.20
CA PHE A 108 -1.34 -4.97 -10.96
C PHE A 108 -1.77 -3.70 -10.22
N SER A 109 -2.10 -2.63 -10.94
CA SER A 109 -2.63 -1.41 -10.30
C SER A 109 -3.89 -1.68 -9.48
N ILE A 110 -4.85 -2.42 -10.05
CA ILE A 110 -6.10 -2.77 -9.37
C ILE A 110 -5.82 -3.60 -8.11
N ILE A 111 -4.95 -4.60 -8.23
CA ILE A 111 -4.55 -5.47 -7.11
C ILE A 111 -3.89 -4.65 -6.00
N ASN A 112 -2.90 -3.82 -6.34
CA ASN A 112 -2.17 -3.01 -5.37
C ASN A 112 -3.05 -1.99 -4.67
N PHE A 113 -3.95 -1.31 -5.39
CA PHE A 113 -4.89 -0.38 -4.75
C PHE A 113 -5.89 -1.10 -3.84
N GLY A 114 -6.41 -2.25 -4.27
CA GLY A 114 -7.28 -3.07 -3.43
C GLY A 114 -6.58 -3.52 -2.14
N ALA A 115 -5.36 -4.03 -2.26
CA ALA A 115 -4.55 -4.42 -1.11
C ALA A 115 -4.20 -3.22 -0.21
N ALA A 116 -3.82 -2.09 -0.80
CA ALA A 116 -3.52 -0.86 -0.05
C ALA A 116 -4.73 -0.37 0.74
N GLY A 117 -5.94 -0.43 0.15
CA GLY A 117 -7.19 -0.11 0.84
C GLY A 117 -7.46 -1.03 2.03
N ALA A 118 -7.35 -2.34 1.84
CA ALA A 118 -7.56 -3.33 2.90
C ALA A 118 -6.54 -3.17 4.05
N ILE A 119 -5.25 -3.10 3.73
CA ILE A 119 -4.16 -2.91 4.71
C ILE A 119 -4.32 -1.55 5.41
N GLY A 120 -4.65 -0.50 4.67
CA GLY A 120 -4.90 0.84 5.22
C GLY A 120 -6.07 0.86 6.21
N ALA A 121 -7.14 0.12 5.94
CA ALA A 121 -8.27 -0.02 6.86
C ALA A 121 -7.87 -0.76 8.15
N VAL A 122 -7.07 -1.83 8.04
CA VAL A 122 -6.52 -2.54 9.21
C VAL A 122 -5.61 -1.60 10.02
N ALA A 123 -4.74 -0.83 9.36
CA ALA A 123 -3.88 0.14 10.03
C ALA A 123 -4.69 1.22 10.76
N ALA A 124 -5.76 1.72 10.13
CA ALA A 124 -6.67 2.71 10.72
C ALA A 124 -7.37 2.14 11.98
N HIS A 125 -7.89 0.92 11.91
CA HIS A 125 -8.44 0.22 13.06
C HIS A 125 -7.38 0.00 14.14
N ASN A 126 -6.17 -0.40 13.77
CA ASN A 126 -5.10 -0.61 14.72
C ASN A 126 -4.84 0.66 15.52
N TYR A 127 -4.82 1.86 14.93
CA TYR A 127 -4.63 3.09 15.70
C TYR A 127 -5.66 3.34 16.82
N THR A 128 -6.84 2.71 16.79
CA THR A 128 -7.83 2.81 17.87
C THR A 128 -7.62 1.79 19.00
N VAL A 129 -6.78 0.78 18.76
CA VAL A 129 -6.43 -0.24 19.77
C VAL A 129 -5.28 0.28 20.66
N PRO A 130 -5.41 0.21 21.99
CA PRO A 130 -4.33 0.54 22.93
C PRO A 130 -3.07 -0.31 22.74
N ARG A 131 -1.97 0.11 23.36
CA ARG A 131 -0.73 -0.67 23.39
C ARG A 131 -0.69 -1.57 24.61
#